data_AF-A0A7S7P2A1-F1
#
_entry.id   AF-A0A7S7P2A1-F1
#
_cell.length_a   1.000
_cell.length_b   1.000
_cell.length_c   1.000
_cell.angle_alpha   90.00
_cell.angle_beta   90.00
_cell.angle_gamma   90.00
#
_symmetry.space_group_name_H-M   'P 1'
#
loop_
_entity.id
_entity.type
_entity.pdbx_description
1 polymer ?
#
loop_
_entity_poly.entity_id
_entity_poly.type
_entity_poly.pdbx_seq_one_letter_code
_entity_poly.pdbx_strand_id
1 'polypeptide(L)'
;MTTFKGKIDIEAVDIPTMANMSDDEFRQFVKGDGLFWIDHHDILRSTPAEYPLATRKSQLDILIETLTEYRDRMRDENSYR
;
A
#
# COMPACT_ATOMS: atom_id res chain seq x y z
N MET A 1 -23.25 5.32 -3.40
CA MET A 1 -21.98 5.02 -2.72
C MET A 1 -21.91 5.90 -1.49
N THR A 2 -21.88 5.31 -0.30
CA THR A 2 -21.74 6.09 0.95
C THR A 2 -20.26 6.25 1.25
N THR A 3 -19.84 7.44 1.65
CA THR A 3 -18.44 7.72 2.01
C THR A 3 -18.35 8.15 3.46
N PHE A 4 -17.22 7.84 4.09
CA PHE A 4 -16.84 8.37 5.39
C PHE A 4 -15.78 9.45 5.19
N LYS A 5 -15.82 10.51 6.01
CA LYS A 5 -14.81 11.56 6.02
C LYS A 5 -14.29 11.76 7.43
N GLY A 6 -12.98 11.57 7.59
CA GLY A 6 -12.26 11.81 8.83
C GLY A 6 -10.96 12.56 8.56
N LYS A 7 -10.36 13.11 9.62
CA LYS A 7 -8.96 13.52 9.62
C LYS A 7 -8.20 12.48 10.44
N ILE A 8 -7.07 12.05 9.91
CA ILE A 8 -6.14 11.16 10.59
C ILE A 8 -4.74 11.76 10.42
N ASP A 9 -3.96 11.72 11.48
CA ASP A 9 -2.54 12.04 11.40
C ASP A 9 -1.81 10.73 11.10
N ILE A 10 -0.98 10.73 10.05
CA ILE A 10 -0.25 9.55 9.60
C ILE A 10 1.25 9.80 9.71
N GLU A 11 1.98 8.80 10.17
CA GLU A 11 3.43 8.71 10.00
C GLU A 11 3.70 7.80 8.81
N ALA A 12 4.44 8.31 7.82
CA ALA A 12 4.72 7.61 6.58
C ALA A 12 6.19 7.73 6.21
N VAL A 13 6.71 6.71 5.55
CA VAL A 13 8.06 6.74 4.97
C VAL A 13 8.08 7.77 3.84
N ASP A 14 9.03 8.70 3.90
CA ASP A 14 9.19 9.71 2.86
C ASP A 14 9.80 9.15 1.58
N ILE A 15 9.73 9.92 0.49
CA ILE A 15 10.17 9.47 -0.83
C ILE A 15 11.68 9.14 -0.86
N PRO A 16 12.58 10.00 -0.34
CA PRO A 16 14.01 9.69 -0.32
C PRO A 16 14.35 8.45 0.51
N THR A 17 13.72 8.24 1.68
CA THR A 17 13.98 7.04 2.49
C THR A 17 13.53 5.80 1.74
N MET A 18 12.32 5.80 1.15
CA MET A 18 11.81 4.65 0.39
C MET A 18 12.63 4.36 -0.88
N ALA A 19 13.10 5.41 -1.58
CA ALA A 19 13.94 5.25 -2.77
C ALA A 19 15.30 4.60 -2.47
N ASN A 20 15.83 4.83 -1.26
CA ASN A 20 17.10 4.27 -0.79
C ASN A 20 16.97 2.87 -0.19
N MET A 21 15.75 2.35 0.01
CA MET A 21 15.56 0.98 0.49
C MET A 21 16.12 -0.03 -0.51
N SER A 22 16.86 -1.00 0.00
CA SER A 22 17.11 -2.26 -0.71
C SER A 22 15.82 -3.05 -0.89
N ASP A 23 15.81 -4.00 -1.83
CA ASP A 23 14.65 -4.88 -2.05
C ASP A 23 14.27 -5.68 -0.79
N ASP A 24 15.25 -6.01 0.06
CA ASP A 24 15.03 -6.72 1.32
C ASP A 24 14.39 -5.82 2.38
N GLU A 25 14.86 -4.57 2.52
CA GLU A 25 14.24 -3.57 3.40
C GLU A 25 12.82 -3.24 2.95
N PHE A 26 12.61 -3.06 1.64
CA PHE A 26 11.27 -2.80 1.09
C PHE A 26 10.35 -4.01 1.31
N ARG A 27 10.85 -5.24 1.16
CA ARG A 27 10.07 -6.45 1.46
C ARG A 27 9.69 -6.54 2.94
N GLN A 28 10.60 -6.18 3.84
CA GLN A 28 10.30 -6.13 5.28
C GLN A 28 9.27 -5.04 5.58
N PHE A 29 9.41 -3.86 5.00
CA PHE A 29 8.44 -2.76 5.13
C PHE A 29 7.03 -3.20 4.70
N VAL A 30 6.88 -3.83 3.53
CA VAL A 30 5.58 -4.30 3.04
C VAL A 30 4.98 -5.40 3.93
N LYS A 31 5.80 -6.32 4.45
CA LYS A 31 5.34 -7.47 5.25
C LYS A 31 5.13 -7.16 6.75
N GLY A 32 5.84 -6.17 7.29
CA GLY A 32 5.83 -5.80 8.70
C GLY A 32 4.76 -4.77 9.05
N ASP A 33 3.56 -4.93 8.49
CA ASP A 33 2.42 -4.00 8.61
C ASP A 33 2.69 -2.59 8.05
N GLY A 34 3.75 -2.35 7.26
CA GLY A 34 4.08 -0.99 6.81
C GLY A 34 3.10 -0.39 5.80
N LEU A 35 2.39 -1.23 5.03
CA LEU A 35 1.43 -0.75 4.02
C LEU A 35 0.02 -1.28 4.24
N PHE A 36 -0.12 -2.59 4.48
CA PHE A 36 -1.42 -3.25 4.56
C PHE A 36 -1.44 -4.32 5.64
N TRP A 37 -2.63 -4.57 6.18
CA TRP A 37 -2.91 -5.66 7.12
C TRP A 37 -4.31 -6.22 6.87
N ILE A 38 -4.55 -7.45 7.35
CA ILE A 38 -5.89 -8.08 7.32
C ILE A 38 -6.49 -7.99 8.72
N ASP A 39 -7.67 -7.37 8.83
CA ASP A 39 -8.36 -7.26 10.11
C ASP A 39 -9.05 -8.56 10.53
N HIS A 40 -9.59 -8.57 11.74
CA HIS A 40 -10.32 -9.71 12.30
C HIS A 40 -11.64 -10.03 11.57
N HIS A 41 -12.03 -9.24 10.57
CA HIS A 41 -13.16 -9.47 9.68
C HIS A 41 -12.73 -9.91 8.27
N ASP A 42 -11.45 -10.31 8.09
CA ASP A 42 -10.87 -10.69 6.80
C ASP A 42 -10.90 -9.55 5.75
N ILE A 43 -10.83 -8.31 6.21
CA ILE A 43 -10.78 -7.12 5.35
C ILE A 43 -9.33 -6.66 5.21
N LEU A 44 -8.85 -6.51 3.97
CA LEU A 44 -7.58 -5.87 3.69
C LEU A 44 -7.72 -4.37 3.94
N ARG A 45 -6.87 -3.80 4.80
CA ARG A 45 -6.86 -2.39 5.16
C ARG A 45 -5.52 -1.73 4.90
N SER A 46 -5.56 -0.42 4.68
CA SER A 46 -4.37 0.43 4.77
C SER A 46 -3.88 0.48 6.22
N THR A 47 -2.60 0.25 6.48
CA THR A 47 -2.05 0.46 7.82
C THR A 47 -2.02 1.93 8.21
N PRO A 48 -1.48 2.86 7.38
CA PRO A 48 -1.43 4.27 7.75
C PRO A 48 -2.81 4.89 7.91
N ALA A 49 -3.78 4.47 7.10
CA ALA A 49 -5.07 5.16 6.99
C ALA A 49 -6.29 4.39 7.48
N GLU A 50 -6.10 3.15 7.92
CA GLU A 50 -7.09 2.22 8.51
C GLU A 50 -8.35 1.92 7.66
N TYR A 51 -8.51 2.55 6.50
CA TYR A 51 -9.67 2.33 5.63
C TYR A 51 -9.53 1.02 4.82
N PRO A 52 -10.66 0.38 4.46
CA PRO A 52 -10.67 -0.87 3.71
C PRO A 52 -10.23 -0.67 2.25
N LEU A 53 -9.35 -1.55 1.77
CA LEU A 53 -8.90 -1.64 0.39
C LEU A 53 -9.65 -2.73 -0.39
N ALA A 54 -9.92 -3.86 0.25
CA ALA A 54 -10.69 -4.97 -0.30
C ALA A 54 -11.38 -5.76 0.82
N THR A 55 -12.64 -6.14 0.62
CA THR A 55 -13.44 -6.93 1.57
C THR A 55 -13.68 -8.36 1.10
N ARG A 56 -13.18 -8.72 -0.09
CA ARG A 56 -13.24 -10.08 -0.66
C ARG A 56 -12.12 -10.29 -1.68
N LYS A 57 -11.79 -11.56 -1.93
CA LYS A 57 -10.72 -11.97 -2.86
C LYS A 57 -10.85 -11.34 -4.25
N SER A 58 -12.04 -11.34 -4.85
CA SER A 58 -12.23 -10.74 -6.19
C SER A 58 -11.97 -9.23 -6.25
N GLN A 59 -12.10 -8.50 -5.15
CA GLN A 59 -11.68 -7.09 -5.11
C GLN A 59 -10.16 -6.95 -4.99
N LEU A 60 -9.52 -7.84 -4.24
CA LEU A 60 -8.06 -7.90 -4.15
C LEU A 60 -7.43 -8.29 -5.50
N ASP A 61 -8.04 -9.21 -6.24
CA ASP A 61 -7.57 -9.60 -7.58
C ASP A 61 -7.57 -8.39 -8.53
N ILE A 62 -8.64 -7.58 -8.52
CA ILE A 62 -8.72 -6.32 -9.30
C ILE A 62 -7.66 -5.32 -8.84
N LEU A 63 -7.41 -5.22 -7.53
CA LEU A 63 -6.36 -4.34 -6.99
C LEU A 63 -4.98 -4.77 -7.48
N ILE A 64 -4.68 -6.07 -7.48
CA ILE A 64 -3.39 -6.62 -7.96
C ILE A 64 -3.21 -6.36 -9.46
N GLU A 65 -4.25 -6.57 -10.27
CA GLU A 65 -4.25 -6.25 -11.70
C GLU A 65 -3.93 -4.76 -11.91
N THR A 66 -4.62 -3.89 -11.19
CA THR A 66 -4.40 -2.44 -11.26
C THR A 66 -2.97 -2.04 -10.84
N LEU A 67 -2.43 -2.66 -9.80
CA LEU A 67 -1.05 -2.42 -9.36
C LEU A 67 -0.02 -2.89 -10.41
N THR A 68 -0.32 -3.95 -11.15
CA THR A 68 0.51 -4.43 -12.25
C THR A 68 0.52 -3.43 -13.41
N GLU A 69 -0.65 -2.88 -13.77
CA GLU A 69 -0.72 -1.80 -14.77
C GLU A 69 0.06 -0.55 -14.36
N TYR A 70 0.03 -0.20 -13.07
CA TYR A 70 0.84 0.92 -12.56
C TYR A 70 2.33 0.63 -12.63
N ARG A 71 2.76 -0.58 -12.26
CA ARG A 71 4.16 -1.01 -12.40
C ARG A 71 4.66 -0.80 -13.82
N ASP A 72 3.89 -1.23 -14.82
CA ASP A 72 4.30 -1.15 -16.23
C ASP A 72 4.35 0.30 -16.76
N ARG A 73 3.77 1.26 -16.04
CA ARG A 73 3.84 2.70 -16.33
C ARG A 73 4.93 3.42 -15.55
N MET A 74 5.48 2.81 -14.51
CA MET A 74 6.57 3.38 -13.73
C MET A 74 7.86 3.34 -14.54
N ARG A 75 8.78 4.25 -14.23
CA ARG A 75 10.15 4.19 -14.77
C ARG A 75 10.94 3.16 -14.00
N ASP A 76 11.88 2.49 -14.68
CA ASP A 76 12.79 1.52 -14.04
C ASP A 76 13.65 2.16 -12.94
N GLU A 77 14.05 3.42 -13.15
CA GLU A 77 14.78 4.24 -12.18
C GLU A 77 14.05 5.55 -11.91
N ASN A 78 13.92 5.91 -10.63
CA ASN A 78 13.34 7.16 -10.17
C ASN A 78 14.48 8.15 -9.84
N SER A 79 14.27 9.45 -10.00
CA SER A 79 15.29 10.50 -9.79
C SER A 79 15.80 10.65 -8.36
N TYR A 80 15.24 9.89 -7.41
CA TYR A 80 15.67 9.84 -6.01
C TYR A 80 16.65 8.68 -5.73
N ARG A 81 16.90 7.81 -6.72
CA ARG A 81 17.85 6.70 -6.65
C ARG A 81 19.07 7.00 -7.50
#